data_AF-A4H2I7-F1
#
_entry.id   AF-A4H2I7-F1
#
_cell.length_a   1.000
_cell.length_b   1.000
_cell.length_c   1.000
_cell.angle_alpha   90.00
_cell.angle_beta   90.00
_cell.angle_gamma   90.00
#
_symmetry.space_group_name_H-M   'P 1'
#
loop_
_entity.id
_entity.type
_entity.pdbx_description
1 polymer ?
#
loop_
_entity_poly.entity_id
_entity_poly.type
_entity_poly.pdbx_seq_one_letter_code
_entity_poly.pdbx_strand_id
1 'polypeptide(L)'
;LVKLERLYLSKNQLKELPEKMPKTLQELRVHENEITKVRKAVFNGLNQMIVVELGTNPLKSSGIENGAFQGMKKLSYIRIADTNITT
;
A
#
# COMPACT_ATOMS: atom_id res chain seq x y z
N LEU A 1 -6.98 21.98 -11.98
CA LEU A 1 -7.14 20.51 -11.75
C LEU A 1 -6.17 20.12 -10.64
N VAL A 2 -6.69 19.69 -9.48
CA VAL A 2 -5.87 19.35 -8.31
C VAL A 2 -5.30 17.95 -8.50
N LYS A 3 -3.97 17.79 -8.44
CA LYS A 3 -3.28 16.50 -8.54
C LYS A 3 -3.14 15.93 -7.13
N LEU A 4 -3.73 14.76 -6.88
CA LEU A 4 -3.61 14.10 -5.57
C LEU A 4 -2.25 13.41 -5.45
N GLU A 5 -1.46 13.80 -4.45
CA GLU A 5 -0.11 13.26 -4.20
C GLU A 5 -0.02 12.47 -2.90
N ARG A 6 -0.87 12.77 -1.92
CA ARG A 6 -0.90 12.09 -0.62
C ARG A 6 -2.30 11.61 -0.32
N LEU A 7 -2.41 10.36 0.12
CA LEU A 7 -3.68 9.73 0.48
C LEU A 7 -3.53 9.04 1.83
N TYR A 8 -4.26 9.55 2.83
CA TYR A 8 -4.26 9.04 4.19
C TYR A 8 -5.62 8.42 4.49
N LEU A 9 -5.61 7.12 4.73
CA LEU A 9 -6.80 6.30 4.92
C LEU A 9 -6.66 5.39 6.14
N SER A 10 -5.89 5.81 7.12
CA SER A 10 -5.64 5.02 8.32
C SER A 10 -6.84 5.03 9.27
N LYS A 11 -7.05 3.96 10.04
CA LYS A 11 -8.18 3.79 10.98
C LYS A 11 -9.57 3.83 10.32
N ASN A 12 -9.71 3.19 9.16
CA ASN A 12 -10.95 3.22 8.36
C ASN A 12 -11.59 1.84 8.12
N GLN A 13 -11.15 0.79 8.81
CA GLN A 13 -11.69 -0.58 8.67
C GLN A 13 -11.60 -1.11 7.23
N LEU A 14 -10.64 -0.61 6.44
CA LEU A 14 -10.46 -1.04 5.06
C LEU A 14 -10.02 -2.49 5.01
N LYS A 15 -10.74 -3.32 4.24
CA LYS A 15 -10.40 -4.74 4.06
C LYS A 15 -9.43 -4.97 2.91
N GLU A 16 -9.37 -4.01 1.99
CA GLU A 16 -8.50 -4.02 0.81
C GLU A 16 -8.00 -2.61 0.50
N LEU A 17 -6.89 -2.55 -0.23
CA LEU A 17 -6.41 -1.30 -0.81
C LEU A 17 -7.38 -0.81 -1.91
N PRO A 18 -7.58 0.51 -2.05
CA PRO A 18 -8.39 1.06 -3.12
C PRO A 18 -7.78 0.73 -4.49
N GLU A 19 -8.60 0.23 -5.41
CA GLU A 19 -8.19 0.01 -6.79
C GLU A 19 -8.10 1.34 -7.56
N LYS A 20 -7.29 1.38 -8.63
CA LYS A 20 -7.19 2.52 -9.56
C LYS A 20 -6.81 3.86 -8.89
N MET A 21 -5.86 3.82 -7.95
CA MET A 21 -5.30 5.03 -7.34
C MET A 21 -4.71 6.00 -8.38
N PRO A 22 -4.72 7.32 -8.12
CA PRO A 22 -4.14 8.31 -9.02
C PRO A 22 -2.66 8.04 -9.28
N LYS A 23 -2.23 8.06 -10.55
CA LYS A 23 -0.81 7.83 -10.92
C LYS A 23 0.15 8.93 -10.42
N THR A 24 -0.39 10.04 -9.94
CA THR A 24 0.33 11.14 -9.29
C THR A 24 0.65 10.86 -7.82
N LEU A 25 0.09 9.80 -7.23
CA LEU A 25 0.24 9.50 -5.81
C LEU A 25 1.69 9.15 -5.48
N GLN A 26 2.21 9.80 -4.44
CA GLN A 26 3.57 9.68 -3.92
C GLN A 26 3.59 9.04 -2.54
N GLU A 27 2.52 9.19 -1.77
CA GLU A 27 2.42 8.67 -0.40
C GLU A 27 1.05 8.07 -0.13
N LEU A 28 1.07 6.84 0.39
CA LEU A 28 -0.12 6.13 0.85
C LEU A 28 0.09 5.68 2.30
N ARG A 29 -0.83 6.09 3.18
CA ARG A 29 -0.89 5.60 4.58
C ARG A 29 -2.22 4.94 4.86
N VAL A 30 -2.17 3.65 5.15
CA VAL A 30 -3.34 2.81 5.42
C VAL A 30 -3.14 1.97 6.69
N HIS A 31 -2.39 2.51 7.66
CA HIS A 31 -2.15 1.82 8.92
C HIS A 31 -3.45 1.68 9.74
N GLU A 32 -3.50 0.68 10.62
CA GLU A 32 -4.68 0.39 11.47
C GLU A 32 -5.95 0.17 10.64
N ASN A 33 -5.89 -0.81 9.73
CA ASN A 33 -7.03 -1.26 8.93
C ASN A 33 -7.16 -2.80 9.02
N GLU A 34 -8.03 -3.38 8.22
CA GLU A 34 -8.31 -4.82 8.15
C GLU A 34 -7.73 -5.47 6.88
N ILE A 35 -6.68 -4.89 6.31
CA ILE A 35 -6.12 -5.33 5.03
C ILE A 35 -5.39 -6.67 5.21
N THR A 36 -5.87 -7.68 4.50
CA THR A 36 -5.27 -9.04 4.53
C THR A 36 -4.50 -9.38 3.25
N LYS A 37 -4.65 -8.59 2.19
CA LYS A 37 -4.04 -8.84 0.88
C LYS A 37 -3.48 -7.57 0.24
N VAL A 38 -2.30 -7.71 -0.35
CA VAL A 38 -1.63 -6.70 -1.16
C VAL A 38 -1.41 -7.30 -2.55
N ARG A 39 -2.36 -7.03 -3.46
CA ARG A 39 -2.32 -7.50 -4.85
C ARG A 39 -1.39 -6.62 -5.67
N LYS A 40 -0.55 -7.19 -6.56
CA LYS A 40 0.33 -6.46 -7.48
C LYS A 40 -0.42 -5.44 -8.33
N ALA A 41 -1.65 -5.78 -8.73
CA ALA A 41 -2.47 -4.93 -9.57
C ALA A 41 -2.79 -3.56 -8.95
N VAL A 42 -2.83 -3.42 -7.61
CA VAL A 42 -3.21 -2.16 -6.94
C VAL A 42 -2.15 -1.08 -7.10
N PHE A 43 -0.88 -1.46 -7.27
CA PHE A 43 0.25 -0.54 -7.43
C PHE A 43 0.67 -0.36 -8.90
N ASN A 44 -0.06 -0.98 -9.84
CA ASN A 44 0.31 -0.93 -11.25
C ASN A 44 0.31 0.50 -11.80
N GLY A 45 1.47 0.93 -12.31
CA GLY A 45 1.65 2.27 -12.88
C GLY A 45 1.79 3.41 -11.87
N LEU A 46 1.87 3.11 -10.55
CA LEU A 46 2.17 4.10 -9.51
C LEU A 46 3.67 4.42 -9.46
N ASN A 47 4.20 4.88 -10.59
CA ASN A 47 5.63 5.14 -10.77
C ASN A 47 6.15 6.33 -9.95
N GLN A 48 5.24 7.14 -9.40
CA GLN A 48 5.56 8.28 -8.53
C GLN A 48 5.55 7.92 -7.05
N MET A 49 5.16 6.70 -6.67
CA MET A 49 5.08 6.28 -5.27
C MET A 49 6.46 6.28 -4.62
N ILE A 50 6.56 6.90 -3.45
CA ILE A 50 7.78 7.05 -2.64
C ILE A 50 7.63 6.30 -1.31
N VAL A 51 6.43 6.41 -0.70
CA VAL A 51 6.15 5.96 0.67
C VAL A 51 4.87 5.11 0.67
N VAL A 52 4.96 3.90 1.23
CA VAL A 52 3.81 3.03 1.51
C VAL A 52 3.86 2.57 2.97
N GLU A 53 2.83 2.90 3.74
CA GLU A 53 2.68 2.44 5.12
C GLU A 53 1.45 1.54 5.27
N LEU A 54 1.70 0.26 5.58
CA LEU A 54 0.71 -0.81 5.70
C LEU A 54 0.67 -1.42 7.12
N GLY A 55 1.33 -0.77 8.09
CA GLY A 55 1.48 -1.30 9.44
C GLY A 55 0.14 -1.51 10.16
N THR A 56 0.14 -2.35 11.19
CA THR A 56 -1.05 -2.62 12.02
C THR A 56 -2.25 -3.05 11.17
N ASN A 57 -1.98 -3.92 10.19
CA ASN A 57 -2.98 -4.65 9.42
C ASN A 57 -2.79 -6.15 9.68
N PRO A 58 -3.85 -6.98 9.61
CA PRO A 58 -3.77 -8.43 9.76
C PRO A 58 -3.12 -9.13 8.55
N LEU A 59 -2.15 -8.47 7.90
CA LEU A 59 -1.45 -8.93 6.73
C LEU A 59 -0.51 -10.09 7.12
N LYS A 60 -0.58 -11.17 6.34
CA LYS A 60 0.31 -12.34 6.43
C LYS A 60 1.19 -12.41 5.20
N SER A 61 2.29 -13.17 5.26
CA SER A 61 3.21 -13.35 4.13
C SER A 61 2.49 -13.86 2.87
N SER A 62 1.54 -14.80 3.02
CA SER A 62 0.70 -15.31 1.93
C SER A 62 -0.28 -14.30 1.34
N GLY A 63 -0.51 -13.17 2.03
CA GLY A 63 -1.35 -12.07 1.57
C GLY A 63 -0.63 -11.10 0.63
N ILE A 64 0.71 -11.17 0.55
CA ILE A 64 1.49 -10.29 -0.32
C ILE A 64 1.78 -11.05 -1.62
N GLU A 65 1.24 -10.58 -2.74
CA GLU A 65 1.54 -11.20 -4.04
C GLU A 65 3.03 -11.05 -4.40
N ASN A 66 3.59 -12.07 -5.04
CA ASN A 66 4.96 -12.01 -5.53
C ASN A 66 5.15 -10.85 -6.49
N GLY A 67 6.11 -9.98 -6.18
CA GLY A 67 6.34 -8.76 -6.93
C GLY A 67 5.23 -7.71 -6.77
N ALA A 68 4.48 -7.71 -5.66
CA ALA A 68 3.44 -6.71 -5.40
C ALA A 68 3.94 -5.27 -5.56
N PHE A 69 5.18 -5.01 -5.14
CA PHE A 69 5.80 -3.69 -5.23
C PHE A 69 6.66 -3.49 -6.49
N GLN A 70 6.68 -4.47 -7.40
CA GLN A 70 7.48 -4.42 -8.62
C GLN A 70 7.00 -3.29 -9.55
N GLY A 71 7.93 -2.47 -10.02
CA GLY A 71 7.64 -1.38 -10.97
C GLY A 71 7.40 -0.02 -10.34
N MET A 72 7.28 0.09 -9.00
CA MET A 72 7.30 1.38 -8.31
C MET A 72 8.72 1.95 -8.25
N LYS A 73 9.16 2.54 -9.36
CA LYS A 73 10.57 2.95 -9.58
C LYS A 73 11.12 3.97 -8.57
N LYS A 74 10.25 4.74 -7.92
CA LYS A 74 10.63 5.77 -6.93
C LYS A 74 10.44 5.35 -5.48
N LEU A 75 9.98 4.11 -5.26
CA LEU A 75 9.70 3.63 -3.92
C LEU A 75 11.00 3.58 -3.11
N SER A 76 11.02 4.29 -2.00
CA SER A 76 12.19 4.40 -1.12
C SER A 76 11.89 3.99 0.31
N TYR A 77 10.60 3.98 0.69
CA TYR A 77 10.17 3.62 2.03
C TYR A 77 8.94 2.71 1.98
N ILE A 78 9.07 1.54 2.58
CA ILE A 78 7.95 0.65 2.88
C ILE A 78 7.99 0.36 4.37
N ARG A 79 6.88 0.62 5.07
CA ARG A 79 6.69 0.20 6.45
C ARG A 79 5.60 -0.85 6.53
N ILE A 80 6.00 -2.06 6.91
CA ILE A 80 5.10 -3.15 7.28
C ILE A 80 5.50 -3.60 8.69
N ALA A 81 4.98 -2.88 9.69
CA ALA A 81 5.24 -3.13 11.10
C ALA A 81 3.95 -3.60 11.79
N ASP A 82 4.08 -4.33 12.90
CA ASP A 82 2.93 -4.79 13.68
C ASP A 82 1.91 -5.58 12.83
N THR A 83 2.43 -6.50 12.01
CA THR A 83 1.65 -7.40 11.16
C THR A 83 1.96 -8.86 11.51
N ASN A 84 1.19 -9.79 10.93
CA ASN A 84 1.37 -11.23 11.13
C ASN A 84 2.25 -11.86 10.03
N ILE A 85 3.28 -11.14 9.57
CA ILE A 85 4.26 -11.66 8.61
C ILE A 85 5.18 -12.62 9.36
N THR A 86 5.00 -13.90 9.10
CA THR A 86 5.89 -14.96 9.59
C THR A 86 7.00 -15.18 8.55
N THR A 87 8.23 -15.34 9.03
CA THR A 87 9.38 -15.75 8.23
C THR A 87 9.24 -17.17 7.73
#